data_AF-A0A8J6EC21-F1
#
_entry.id   AF-A0A8J6EC21-F1
#
_cell.length_a   1.000
_cell.length_b   1.000
_cell.length_c   1.000
_cell.angle_alpha   90.00
_cell.angle_beta   90.00
_cell.angle_gamma   90.00
#
_symmetry.space_group_name_H-M   'P 1'
#
loop_
_entity.id
_entity.type
_entity.pdbx_description
1 polymer ?
#
loop_
_entity_poly.entity_id
_entity_poly.type
_entity_poly.pdbx_seq_one_letter_code
_entity_poly.pdbx_strand_id
1 'polypeptide(L)'
;MSQFIKFFGEQIFVLWKFALLRKRILIFSPPPVGVVCYRVYCCCCLANVTLPGVGATAPESKPFFYVNVADIETLDDEVSYVACTTEKIFEQKQDLYDVYVDNQNVKTHLEHLQPLLRVNGADKEKYRRLNDQRQLLMYSQEVDGDCSSCEEDLFILFFMEQNNRIFQILLEVASSQDKTLTADHARSMGLDPQGDRNFLMDLLEVYGFDLMLVIDNPCCP
;
A
#
# COMPACT_ATOMS: atom_id res chain seq x y z
N MET A 1 1.47 -5.35 15.06
CA MET A 1 0.99 -4.50 13.95
C MET A 1 0.10 -3.35 14.43
N SER A 2 -0.56 -3.45 15.60
CA SER A 2 -1.39 -2.38 16.19
C SER A 2 -0.77 -1.00 16.29
N GLN A 3 0.50 -0.91 16.69
CA GLN A 3 1.18 0.38 16.77
C GLN A 3 1.29 1.04 15.39
N PHE A 4 1.55 0.27 14.33
CA PHE A 4 1.62 0.78 12.96
C PHE A 4 0.26 1.31 12.49
N ILE A 5 -0.80 0.53 12.69
CA ILE A 5 -2.18 0.92 12.33
C ILE A 5 -2.61 2.18 13.08
N LYS A 6 -2.41 2.21 14.41
CA LYS A 6 -2.77 3.38 15.24
C LYS A 6 -1.93 4.60 14.89
N PHE A 7 -0.65 4.41 14.55
CA PHE A 7 0.26 5.49 14.24
C PHE A 7 -0.08 6.17 12.92
N PHE A 8 -0.37 5.42 11.85
CA PHE A 8 -0.74 6.02 10.56
C PHE A 8 -2.23 6.35 10.43
N GLY A 9 -3.10 5.71 11.21
CA GLY A 9 -4.55 5.88 11.07
C GLY A 9 -5.00 5.57 9.64
N GLU A 10 -5.85 6.43 9.07
CA GLU A 10 -6.33 6.31 7.69
C GLU A 10 -5.20 6.42 6.65
N GLN A 11 -4.08 7.09 6.96
CA GLN A 11 -2.93 7.23 6.04
C GLN A 11 -2.25 5.90 5.73
N ILE A 12 -2.55 4.83 6.48
CA ILE A 12 -2.06 3.50 6.15
C ILE A 12 -2.51 3.06 4.75
N PHE A 13 -3.68 3.52 4.28
CA PHE A 13 -4.16 3.19 2.93
C PHE A 13 -3.46 4.00 1.84
N VAL A 14 -2.89 5.16 2.17
CA VAL A 14 -1.98 5.88 1.26
C VAL A 14 -0.68 5.09 1.11
N LEU A 15 -0.09 4.65 2.23
CA LEU A 15 1.11 3.80 2.20
C LEU A 15 0.87 2.48 1.47
N TRP A 16 -0.29 1.87 1.71
CA TRP A 16 -0.69 0.63 1.04
C TRP A 16 -0.75 0.78 -0.48
N LYS A 17 -1.33 1.87 -0.99
CA LYS A 17 -1.35 2.14 -2.44
C LYS A 17 0.07 2.23 -3.00
N PHE A 18 0.96 2.99 -2.36
CA PHE A 18 2.35 3.11 -2.82
C PHE A 18 3.13 1.79 -2.74
N ALA A 19 2.92 1.01 -1.68
CA ALA A 19 3.53 -0.30 -1.52
C ALA A 19 3.05 -1.26 -2.62
N LEU A 20 1.75 -1.27 -2.92
CA LEU A 20 1.19 -2.10 -3.99
C LEU A 20 1.71 -1.67 -5.37
N LEU A 21 1.91 -0.36 -5.58
CA LEU A 21 2.54 0.18 -6.79
C LEU A 21 4.07 -0.01 -6.87
N ARG A 22 4.67 -0.76 -5.94
CA ARG A 22 6.12 -1.06 -5.90
C ARG A 22 6.99 0.20 -5.95
N LYS A 23 6.56 1.28 -5.29
CA LYS A 23 7.33 2.53 -5.20
C LYS A 23 8.52 2.38 -4.25
N ARG A 24 9.55 3.19 -4.47
CA ARG A 24 10.68 3.37 -3.55
C ARG A 24 10.24 4.21 -2.35
N ILE A 25 9.95 3.55 -1.23
CA ILE A 25 9.44 4.19 0.00
C ILE A 25 10.59 4.33 0.99
N LEU A 26 10.93 5.57 1.35
CA LEU A 26 11.93 5.87 2.37
C LEU A 26 11.29 6.45 3.63
N ILE A 27 11.43 5.76 4.76
CA ILE A 27 10.88 6.14 6.05
C ILE A 27 11.97 6.79 6.91
N PHE A 28 11.81 8.08 7.20
CA PHE A 28 12.61 8.75 8.20
C PHE A 28 12.01 8.60 9.59
N SER A 29 12.85 8.24 10.56
CA SER A 29 12.51 8.32 11.97
C SER A 29 13.77 8.60 12.77
N PRO A 30 13.73 9.51 13.76
CA PRO A 30 14.81 9.60 14.73
C PRO A 30 14.93 8.27 15.52
N PRO A 31 16.09 8.01 16.16
CA PRO A 31 16.26 6.85 17.04
C PRO A 31 15.14 6.76 18.10
N PRO A 32 14.73 5.53 18.51
CA PRO A 32 15.41 4.25 18.31
C PRO A 32 15.11 3.55 16.97
N VAL A 33 16.14 2.91 16.40
CA VAL A 33 16.10 2.26 15.08
C VAL A 33 15.11 1.08 15.03
N GLY A 34 15.01 0.27 16.10
CA GLY A 34 14.16 -0.92 16.11
C GLY A 34 12.68 -0.64 15.80
N VAL A 35 12.14 0.50 16.24
CA VAL A 35 10.74 0.89 15.97
C VAL A 35 10.54 1.17 14.48
N VAL A 36 11.53 1.77 13.80
CA VAL A 36 11.42 2.09 12.38
C VAL A 36 11.72 0.88 11.49
N CYS A 37 12.61 -0.04 11.88
CA CYS A 37 12.76 -1.34 11.20
C CYS A 37 11.43 -2.11 11.18
N TYR A 38 10.70 -2.08 12.31
CA TYR A 38 9.39 -2.69 12.39
C TYR A 38 8.39 -2.05 11.40
N ARG A 39 8.45 -0.73 11.18
CA ARG A 39 7.63 -0.04 10.19
C ARG A 39 7.95 -0.47 8.76
N VAL A 40 9.21 -0.72 8.43
CA VAL A 40 9.62 -1.28 7.12
C VAL A 40 8.96 -2.64 6.92
N TYR A 41 9.06 -3.54 7.91
CA TYR A 41 8.40 -4.84 7.85
C TYR A 41 6.88 -4.71 7.65
N CYS A 42 6.21 -3.90 8.47
CA CYS A 42 4.77 -3.66 8.35
C CYS A 42 4.38 -3.15 6.96
N CYS A 43 5.17 -2.22 6.41
CA CYS A 43 4.90 -1.62 5.12
C CYS A 43 5.08 -2.60 3.96
N CYS A 44 6.07 -3.51 4.03
CA CYS A 44 6.21 -4.59 3.05
C CYS A 44 4.99 -5.52 3.07
N CYS A 45 4.48 -5.86 4.26
CA CYS A 45 3.29 -6.71 4.40
C CYS A 45 2.02 -6.12 3.75
N LEU A 46 1.93 -4.79 3.58
CA LEU A 46 0.79 -4.13 2.94
C LEU A 46 0.57 -4.63 1.50
N ALA A 47 1.65 -4.97 0.77
CA ALA A 47 1.59 -5.35 -0.64
C ALA A 47 1.56 -6.87 -0.89
N ASN A 48 1.34 -7.68 0.16
CA ASN A 48 1.32 -9.13 0.04
C ASN A 48 0.17 -9.63 -0.84
N VAL A 49 0.48 -10.54 -1.76
CA VAL A 49 -0.46 -11.18 -2.70
C VAL A 49 -0.14 -12.67 -2.72
N THR A 50 -1.17 -13.53 -2.74
CA THR A 50 -1.00 -14.99 -2.80
C THR A 50 -1.54 -15.62 -4.07
N LEU A 51 -2.07 -14.82 -5.00
CA LEU A 51 -2.54 -15.30 -6.29
C LEU A 51 -1.37 -15.73 -7.19
N PRO A 52 -1.40 -16.95 -7.74
CA PRO A 52 -0.37 -17.41 -8.67
C PRO A 52 -0.26 -16.51 -9.91
N GLY A 53 0.97 -16.19 -10.32
CA GLY A 53 1.26 -15.41 -11.53
C GLY A 53 1.11 -13.90 -11.37
N VAL A 54 0.48 -13.41 -10.30
CA VAL A 54 0.41 -11.97 -10.02
C VAL A 54 1.75 -11.47 -9.50
N GLY A 55 2.27 -10.41 -10.13
CA GLY A 55 3.54 -9.81 -9.77
C GLY A 55 4.77 -10.45 -10.43
N ALA A 56 4.59 -11.38 -11.38
CA ALA A 56 5.70 -11.91 -12.18
C ALA A 56 6.41 -10.81 -13.02
N THR A 57 5.67 -9.77 -13.39
CA THR A 57 6.15 -8.59 -14.11
C THR A 57 6.50 -7.42 -13.18
N ALA A 58 5.99 -7.43 -11.95
CA ALA A 58 6.18 -6.32 -11.01
C ALA A 58 7.54 -6.45 -10.29
N PRO A 59 8.29 -5.35 -10.11
CA PRO A 59 9.57 -5.38 -9.40
C PRO A 59 9.43 -5.89 -7.97
N GLU A 60 10.32 -6.76 -7.51
CA GLU A 60 10.37 -7.20 -6.12
C GLU A 60 10.62 -6.01 -5.18
N SER A 61 9.80 -5.86 -4.15
CA SER A 61 9.96 -4.79 -3.16
C SER A 61 10.93 -5.24 -2.06
N LYS A 62 12.20 -4.83 -2.15
CA LYS A 62 13.23 -5.22 -1.18
C LYS A 62 13.11 -4.47 0.14
N PRO A 63 13.15 -5.16 1.30
CA PRO A 63 13.19 -4.50 2.60
C PRO A 63 14.64 -4.10 2.97
N PHE A 64 14.89 -2.80 3.12
CA PHE A 64 16.11 -2.29 3.73
C PHE A 64 15.82 -1.80 5.16
N PHE A 65 16.05 -2.66 6.14
CA PHE A 65 15.71 -2.37 7.53
C PHE A 65 16.48 -1.20 8.14
N TYR A 66 17.59 -0.77 7.54
CA TYR A 66 18.28 0.47 7.89
C TYR A 66 19.21 0.87 6.74
N VAL A 67 19.19 2.14 6.37
CA VAL A 67 20.10 2.74 5.37
C VAL A 67 20.69 4.05 5.89
N ASN A 68 21.91 4.32 5.47
CA ASN A 68 22.66 5.55 5.76
C ASN A 68 23.31 6.09 4.49
N VAL A 69 24.03 7.22 4.58
CA VAL A 69 24.71 7.83 3.43
C VAL A 69 25.63 6.91 2.65
N ALA A 70 26.18 5.85 3.25
CA ALA A 70 27.01 4.88 2.54
C ALA A 70 26.21 3.97 1.59
N ASP A 71 24.89 3.87 1.77
CA ASP A 71 24.00 3.02 0.98
C ASP A 71 23.35 3.77 -0.19
N ILE A 72 23.74 5.03 -0.45
CA ILE A 72 23.12 5.87 -1.49
C ILE A 72 23.20 5.24 -2.87
N GLU A 73 24.37 4.74 -3.28
CA GLU A 73 24.55 4.11 -4.59
C GLU A 73 23.67 2.87 -4.72
N THR A 74 23.59 2.06 -3.66
CA THR A 74 22.69 0.90 -3.61
C THR A 74 21.23 1.31 -3.79
N LEU A 75 20.76 2.36 -3.12
CA LEU A 75 19.37 2.80 -3.24
C LEU A 75 19.03 3.37 -4.62
N ASP A 76 19.98 4.01 -5.28
CA ASP A 76 19.78 4.60 -6.61
C ASP A 76 19.58 3.52 -7.69
N ASP A 77 20.25 2.37 -7.55
CA ASP A 77 20.14 1.23 -8.46
C ASP A 77 18.84 0.40 -8.26
N GLU A 78 18.14 0.58 -7.15
CA GLU A 78 16.96 -0.24 -6.80
C GLU A 78 15.68 0.32 -7.43
N VAL A 79 14.98 -0.54 -8.16
CA VAL A 79 13.72 -0.17 -8.83
C VAL A 79 12.55 -0.07 -7.84
N SER A 80 12.56 -0.86 -6.77
CA SER A 80 11.50 -0.92 -5.77
C SER A 80 12.06 -1.34 -4.42
N TYR A 81 11.72 -0.58 -3.39
CA TYR A 81 12.15 -0.90 -2.03
C TYR A 81 11.28 -0.24 -0.97
N VAL A 82 11.36 -0.78 0.25
CA VAL A 82 10.96 -0.07 1.47
C VAL A 82 12.18 0.01 2.38
N ALA A 83 12.60 1.22 2.71
CA ALA A 83 13.79 1.48 3.51
C ALA A 83 13.49 2.41 4.68
N CYS A 84 14.37 2.43 5.67
CA CYS A 84 14.32 3.47 6.69
C CYS A 84 15.68 4.02 7.09
N THR A 85 15.69 5.28 7.53
CA THR A 85 16.89 6.00 7.94
C THR A 85 16.64 6.90 9.14
N THR A 86 17.69 7.16 9.91
CA THR A 86 17.73 8.21 10.94
C THR A 86 18.37 9.50 10.44
N GLU A 87 18.84 9.55 9.18
CA GLU A 87 19.61 10.66 8.64
C GLU A 87 18.72 11.60 7.83
N LYS A 88 18.45 12.79 8.39
CA LYS A 88 17.54 13.77 7.77
C LYS A 88 18.02 14.30 6.42
N ILE A 89 19.30 14.11 6.08
CA ILE A 89 19.88 14.49 4.78
C ILE A 89 19.15 13.84 3.59
N PHE A 90 18.57 12.67 3.79
CA PHE A 90 17.81 12.00 2.74
C PHE A 90 16.58 12.81 2.29
N GLU A 91 15.96 13.64 3.13
CA GLU A 91 14.82 14.49 2.72
C GLU A 91 15.17 15.44 1.54
N GLN A 92 16.45 15.76 1.36
CA GLN A 92 16.93 16.62 0.28
C GLN A 92 17.36 15.83 -0.97
N LYS A 93 17.47 14.50 -0.88
CA LYS A 93 17.93 13.61 -1.96
C LYS A 93 16.74 12.96 -2.66
N GLN A 94 15.92 13.79 -3.30
CA GLN A 94 14.62 13.38 -3.86
C GLN A 94 14.74 12.30 -4.94
N ASP A 95 15.86 12.26 -5.67
CA ASP A 95 16.07 11.26 -6.74
C ASP A 95 16.11 9.81 -6.22
N LEU A 96 16.42 9.61 -4.93
CA LEU A 96 16.59 8.28 -4.34
C LEU A 96 15.27 7.58 -4.03
N TYR A 97 14.15 8.30 -3.86
CA TYR A 97 12.88 7.71 -3.45
C TYR A 97 11.71 8.33 -4.20
N ASP A 98 10.63 7.58 -4.35
CA ASP A 98 9.39 8.13 -4.91
C ASP A 98 8.51 8.71 -3.79
N VAL A 99 8.59 8.10 -2.59
CA VAL A 99 7.79 8.44 -1.42
C VAL A 99 8.68 8.58 -0.19
N TYR A 100 8.54 9.70 0.50
CA TYR A 100 9.20 9.97 1.77
C TYR A 100 8.19 10.02 2.90
N VAL A 101 8.48 9.30 3.99
CA VAL A 101 7.62 9.25 5.18
C VAL A 101 8.36 9.90 6.33
N ASP A 102 7.83 11.01 6.82
CA ASP A 102 8.33 11.70 8.01
C ASP A 102 7.27 11.70 9.10
N ASN A 103 7.50 10.91 10.14
CA ASN A 103 6.51 10.61 11.17
C ASN A 103 5.23 10.00 10.52
N GLN A 104 4.10 10.70 10.53
CA GLN A 104 2.85 10.26 9.90
C GLN A 104 2.62 10.90 8.52
N ASN A 105 3.52 11.79 8.10
CA ASN A 105 3.38 12.53 6.86
C ASN A 105 3.99 11.73 5.73
N VAL A 106 3.12 11.19 4.87
CA VAL A 106 3.51 10.61 3.59
C VAL A 106 3.62 11.77 2.59
N LYS A 107 4.76 11.88 1.92
CA LYS A 107 5.06 12.93 0.95
C LYS A 107 5.63 12.30 -0.32
N THR A 108 5.38 12.93 -1.45
CA THR A 108 6.08 12.65 -2.70
C THR A 108 6.48 13.97 -3.34
N HIS A 109 7.55 13.96 -4.12
CA HIS A 109 7.95 15.10 -4.95
C HIS A 109 7.46 14.95 -6.39
N LEU A 110 6.95 13.76 -6.76
CA LEU A 110 6.50 13.42 -8.11
C LEU A 110 5.06 13.89 -8.33
N GLU A 111 4.84 14.78 -9.31
CA GLU A 111 3.53 15.40 -9.56
C GLU A 111 2.42 14.37 -9.84
N HIS A 112 2.72 13.33 -10.64
CA HIS A 112 1.75 12.30 -11.01
C HIS A 112 1.30 11.44 -9.81
N LEU A 113 2.10 11.36 -8.74
CA LEU A 113 1.80 10.62 -7.51
C LEU A 113 1.07 11.46 -6.45
N GLN A 114 1.05 12.79 -6.57
CA GLN A 114 0.37 13.67 -5.61
C GLN A 114 -1.10 13.30 -5.34
N PRO A 115 -1.91 12.91 -6.35
CA PRO A 115 -3.30 12.53 -6.12
C PRO A 115 -3.47 11.33 -5.18
N LEU A 116 -2.48 10.42 -5.13
CA LEU A 116 -2.50 9.22 -4.29
C LEU A 116 -2.34 9.53 -2.79
N LEU A 117 -1.85 10.72 -2.44
CA LEU A 117 -1.71 11.16 -1.04
C LEU A 117 -3.04 11.46 -0.35
N ARG A 118 -4.13 11.59 -1.11
CA ARG A 118 -5.45 11.93 -0.57
C ARG A 118 -6.19 10.69 -0.09
N VAL A 119 -6.53 10.67 1.19
CA VAL A 119 -7.49 9.71 1.76
C VAL A 119 -8.88 9.96 1.19
N ASN A 120 -9.49 8.94 0.61
CA ASN A 120 -10.85 9.00 0.06
C ASN A 120 -11.87 8.24 0.94
N GLY A 121 -13.14 8.19 0.51
CA GLY A 121 -14.19 7.51 1.27
C GLY A 121 -13.98 5.99 1.41
N ALA A 122 -13.47 5.34 0.37
CA ALA A 122 -13.18 3.91 0.39
C ALA A 122 -12.04 3.57 1.38
N ASP A 123 -11.02 4.42 1.48
CA ASP A 123 -9.94 4.28 2.46
C ASP A 123 -10.45 4.37 3.90
N LYS A 124 -11.35 5.34 4.17
CA LYS A 124 -11.98 5.48 5.49
C LYS A 124 -12.83 4.27 5.85
N GLU A 125 -13.55 3.72 4.89
CA GLU A 125 -14.36 2.51 5.08
C GLU A 125 -13.49 1.28 5.35
N LYS A 126 -12.40 1.11 4.60
CA LYS A 126 -11.42 0.05 4.86
C LYS A 126 -10.79 0.19 6.26
N TYR A 127 -10.43 1.42 6.67
CA TYR A 127 -9.88 1.67 7.99
C TYR A 127 -10.87 1.37 9.12
N ARG A 128 -12.15 1.71 8.95
CA ARG A 128 -13.20 1.34 9.91
C ARG A 128 -13.31 -0.17 10.04
N ARG A 129 -13.44 -0.89 8.92
CA ARG A 129 -13.52 -2.37 8.91
C ARG A 129 -12.31 -3.03 9.56
N LEU A 130 -11.10 -2.52 9.29
CA LEU A 130 -9.88 -2.99 9.94
C LEU A 130 -9.94 -2.82 11.46
N ASN A 131 -10.41 -1.67 11.96
CA ASN A 131 -10.55 -1.46 13.40
C ASN A 131 -11.66 -2.30 14.03
N ASP A 132 -12.78 -2.49 13.34
CA ASP A 132 -13.88 -3.34 13.81
C ASP A 132 -13.41 -4.79 13.99
N GLN A 133 -12.69 -5.34 13.00
CA GLN A 133 -12.12 -6.69 13.10
C GLN A 133 -11.09 -6.81 14.23
N ARG A 134 -10.29 -5.77 14.46
CA ARG A 134 -9.33 -5.74 15.59
C ARG A 134 -10.03 -5.73 16.94
N GLN A 135 -11.12 -4.97 17.08
CA GLN A 135 -11.91 -4.95 18.31
C GLN A 135 -12.55 -6.32 18.58
N LEU A 136 -13.07 -6.97 17.54
CA LEU A 136 -13.62 -8.32 17.63
C LEU A 136 -12.56 -9.35 18.06
N LEU A 137 -11.35 -9.28 17.49
CA LEU A 137 -10.24 -10.16 17.89
C LEU A 137 -9.84 -9.96 19.36
N MET A 138 -9.76 -8.71 19.82
CA MET A 138 -9.48 -8.43 21.24
C MET A 138 -10.57 -9.00 22.14
N TYR A 139 -11.84 -8.83 21.76
CA TYR A 139 -12.97 -9.36 22.50
C TYR A 139 -12.96 -10.90 22.58
N SER A 140 -12.68 -11.60 21.47
CA SER A 140 -12.61 -13.08 21.47
C SER A 140 -11.45 -13.60 22.31
N GLN A 141 -10.29 -12.93 22.29
CA GLN A 141 -9.15 -13.30 23.13
C GLN A 141 -9.46 -13.13 24.63
N GLU A 142 -10.20 -12.07 24.99
CA GLU A 142 -10.60 -11.80 26.38
C GLU A 142 -11.67 -12.77 26.90
N VAL A 143 -12.64 -13.15 26.05
CA VAL A 143 -13.81 -13.95 26.45
C VAL A 143 -13.61 -15.44 26.26
N ASP A 144 -13.09 -15.86 25.10
CA ASP A 144 -13.01 -17.28 24.72
C ASP A 144 -11.64 -17.90 25.05
N GLY A 145 -10.65 -17.08 25.42
CA GLY A 145 -9.28 -17.53 25.71
C GLY A 145 -8.56 -18.08 24.48
N ASP A 146 -9.08 -17.82 23.27
CA ASP A 146 -8.49 -18.27 22.02
C ASP A 146 -7.25 -17.44 21.66
N CYS A 147 -6.07 -18.01 21.90
CA CYS A 147 -4.78 -17.43 21.53
C CYS A 147 -4.26 -17.89 20.15
N SER A 148 -5.10 -18.51 19.31
CA SER A 148 -4.65 -19.09 18.03
C SER A 148 -4.34 -18.04 16.96
N SER A 149 -4.97 -16.87 17.01
CA SER A 149 -4.78 -15.79 16.03
C SER A 149 -4.25 -14.53 16.71
N CYS A 150 -3.25 -13.89 16.10
CA CYS A 150 -2.66 -12.66 16.61
C CYS A 150 -2.98 -11.44 15.72
N GLU A 151 -2.80 -10.23 16.25
CA GLU A 151 -3.04 -9.00 15.47
C GLU A 151 -2.14 -8.88 14.22
N GLU A 152 -1.01 -9.57 14.21
CA GLU A 152 -0.13 -9.61 13.03
C GLU A 152 -0.75 -10.43 11.90
N ASP A 153 -1.31 -11.61 12.22
CA ASP A 153 -2.04 -12.43 11.24
C ASP A 153 -3.23 -11.66 10.69
N LEU A 154 -4.02 -11.02 11.56
CA LEU A 154 -5.16 -10.20 11.14
C LEU A 154 -4.72 -9.10 10.17
N PHE A 155 -3.63 -8.40 10.47
CA PHE A 155 -3.11 -7.34 9.62
C PHE A 155 -2.69 -7.86 8.25
N ILE A 156 -1.89 -8.93 8.23
CA ILE A 156 -1.38 -9.52 6.98
C ILE A 156 -2.56 -10.05 6.14
N LEU A 157 -3.49 -10.77 6.76
CA LEU A 157 -4.67 -11.32 6.09
C LEU A 157 -5.59 -10.23 5.54
N PHE A 158 -5.85 -9.18 6.32
CA PHE A 158 -6.71 -8.09 5.87
C PHE A 158 -6.19 -7.45 4.56
N PHE A 159 -4.91 -7.06 4.53
CA PHE A 159 -4.34 -6.44 3.34
C PHE A 159 -4.18 -7.44 2.19
N MET A 160 -3.81 -8.68 2.49
CA MET A 160 -3.73 -9.75 1.49
C MET A 160 -5.09 -10.01 0.82
N GLU A 161 -6.18 -10.05 1.59
CA GLU A 161 -7.55 -10.18 1.05
C GLU A 161 -7.92 -8.98 0.16
N GLN A 162 -7.58 -7.75 0.58
CA GLN A 162 -7.82 -6.57 -0.27
C GLN A 162 -7.05 -6.66 -1.58
N ASN A 163 -5.77 -7.04 -1.52
CA ASN A 163 -4.91 -7.15 -2.70
C ASN A 163 -5.39 -8.25 -3.64
N ASN A 164 -5.64 -9.44 -3.10
CA ASN A 164 -6.14 -10.58 -3.87
C ASN A 164 -7.47 -10.25 -4.55
N ARG A 165 -8.37 -9.55 -3.85
CA ARG A 165 -9.65 -9.12 -4.43
C ARG A 165 -9.47 -8.19 -5.63
N ILE A 166 -8.53 -7.24 -5.54
CA ILE A 166 -8.18 -6.37 -6.68
C ILE A 166 -7.71 -7.21 -7.86
N PHE A 167 -6.70 -8.05 -7.65
CA PHE A 167 -6.08 -8.81 -8.72
C PHE A 167 -6.98 -9.91 -9.30
N GLN A 168 -7.86 -10.52 -8.49
CA GLN A 168 -8.89 -11.45 -8.99
C GLN A 168 -9.78 -10.76 -10.03
N ILE A 169 -10.32 -9.59 -9.70
CA ILE A 169 -11.18 -8.84 -10.62
C ILE A 169 -10.39 -8.40 -11.86
N LEU A 170 -9.13 -7.97 -11.70
CA LEU A 170 -8.27 -7.63 -12.85
C LEU A 170 -8.03 -8.82 -13.78
N LEU A 171 -7.79 -10.02 -13.23
CA LEU A 171 -7.61 -11.24 -14.01
C LEU A 171 -8.91 -11.68 -14.72
N GLU A 172 -10.05 -11.55 -14.04
CA GLU A 172 -11.36 -11.84 -14.62
C GLU A 172 -11.67 -10.91 -15.81
N VAL A 173 -11.44 -9.60 -15.64
CA VAL A 173 -11.65 -8.60 -16.70
C VAL A 173 -10.61 -8.76 -17.81
N ALA A 174 -9.37 -9.13 -17.52
CA ALA A 174 -8.36 -9.41 -18.56
C ALA A 174 -8.73 -10.63 -19.42
N SER A 175 -9.51 -11.55 -18.86
CA SER A 175 -10.04 -12.72 -19.55
C SER A 175 -11.37 -12.46 -20.25
N SER A 176 -12.00 -11.30 -20.04
CA SER A 176 -13.25 -10.94 -20.70
C SER A 176 -13.03 -10.50 -22.14
N GLN A 177 -14.09 -10.49 -22.95
CA GLN A 177 -14.03 -10.12 -24.36
C GLN A 177 -13.77 -8.62 -24.56
N ASP A 178 -14.32 -7.79 -23.68
CA ASP A 178 -14.29 -6.33 -23.75
C ASP A 178 -13.10 -5.70 -23.02
N LYS A 179 -12.43 -6.45 -22.12
CA LYS A 179 -11.25 -6.00 -21.35
C LYS A 179 -11.41 -4.62 -20.72
N THR A 180 -12.63 -4.32 -20.27
CA THR A 180 -13.03 -2.99 -19.83
C THR A 180 -13.23 -2.96 -18.31
N LEU A 181 -12.47 -2.13 -17.63
CA LEU A 181 -12.60 -1.90 -16.20
C LEU A 181 -13.58 -0.76 -15.94
N THR A 182 -14.70 -1.07 -15.29
CA THR A 182 -15.80 -0.13 -15.03
C THR A 182 -15.74 0.43 -13.61
N ALA A 183 -16.58 1.44 -13.34
CA ALA A 183 -16.78 1.94 -11.98
C ALA A 183 -17.33 0.85 -11.01
N ASP A 184 -18.11 -0.10 -11.50
CA ASP A 184 -18.60 -1.23 -10.69
C ASP A 184 -17.49 -2.22 -10.34
N HIS A 185 -16.57 -2.47 -11.27
CA HIS A 185 -15.37 -3.25 -10.97
C HIS A 185 -14.53 -2.56 -9.88
N ALA A 186 -14.28 -1.24 -10.00
CA ALA A 186 -13.54 -0.49 -8.98
C ALA A 186 -14.22 -0.53 -7.59
N ARG A 187 -15.55 -0.33 -7.53
CA ARG A 187 -16.31 -0.51 -6.28
C ARG A 187 -16.21 -1.93 -5.73
N SER A 188 -16.29 -2.93 -6.61
CA SER A 188 -16.16 -4.34 -6.26
C SER A 188 -14.75 -4.69 -5.78
N MET A 189 -13.73 -3.92 -6.13
CA MET A 189 -12.37 -4.02 -5.56
C MET A 189 -12.24 -3.34 -4.19
N GLY A 190 -13.26 -2.61 -3.73
CA GLY A 190 -13.18 -1.78 -2.53
C GLY A 190 -12.42 -0.46 -2.75
N LEU A 191 -12.41 0.04 -3.98
CA LEU A 191 -11.79 1.30 -4.39
C LEU A 191 -12.85 2.36 -4.70
N ASP A 192 -12.47 3.62 -4.57
CA ASP A 192 -13.27 4.75 -5.05
C ASP A 192 -13.05 4.92 -6.56
N PRO A 193 -14.07 4.78 -7.42
CA PRO A 193 -13.87 4.86 -8.86
C PRO A 193 -13.22 6.16 -9.34
N GLN A 194 -13.52 7.28 -8.70
CA GLN A 194 -12.98 8.58 -9.09
C GLN A 194 -11.68 8.89 -8.32
N GLY A 195 -11.70 8.66 -7.00
CA GLY A 195 -10.57 8.94 -6.11
C GLY A 195 -9.36 8.02 -6.32
N ASP A 196 -9.57 6.77 -6.74
CA ASP A 196 -8.53 5.78 -6.98
C ASP A 196 -8.27 5.52 -8.46
N ARG A 197 -8.76 6.40 -9.35
CA ARG A 197 -8.55 6.27 -10.80
C ARG A 197 -7.07 6.22 -11.16
N ASN A 198 -6.27 7.15 -10.63
CA ASN A 198 -4.83 7.19 -10.90
C ASN A 198 -4.11 5.97 -10.31
N PHE A 199 -4.51 5.55 -9.12
CA PHE A 199 -3.99 4.32 -8.50
C PHE A 199 -4.21 3.11 -9.41
N LEU A 200 -5.44 2.96 -9.94
CA LEU A 200 -5.76 1.88 -10.86
C LEU A 200 -4.92 1.95 -12.14
N MET A 201 -4.79 3.12 -12.75
CA MET A 201 -3.96 3.28 -13.96
C MET A 201 -2.51 2.85 -13.72
N ASP A 202 -1.89 3.36 -12.64
CA ASP A 202 -0.51 3.00 -12.29
C ASP A 202 -0.39 1.51 -11.95
N LEU A 203 -1.41 0.91 -11.32
CA LEU A 203 -1.41 -0.51 -10.98
C LEU A 203 -1.47 -1.39 -12.23
N LEU A 204 -2.29 -1.01 -13.23
CA LEU A 204 -2.35 -1.71 -14.51
C LEU A 204 -0.99 -1.69 -15.22
N GLU A 205 -0.31 -0.54 -15.21
CA GLU A 205 1.03 -0.39 -15.80
C GLU A 205 2.07 -1.26 -15.07
N VAL A 206 2.17 -1.14 -13.75
CA VAL A 206 3.17 -1.87 -12.94
C VAL A 206 3.03 -3.39 -13.05
N TYR A 207 1.80 -3.88 -13.14
CA TYR A 207 1.51 -5.32 -13.20
C TYR A 207 1.30 -5.84 -14.64
N GLY A 208 1.35 -4.96 -15.65
CA GLY A 208 1.27 -5.35 -17.06
C GLY A 208 -0.12 -5.79 -17.53
N PHE A 209 -1.19 -5.19 -16.99
CA PHE A 209 -2.55 -5.44 -17.42
C PHE A 209 -2.94 -4.50 -18.58
N ASP A 210 -3.20 -5.08 -19.75
CA ASP A 210 -3.73 -4.37 -20.93
C ASP A 210 -5.28 -4.29 -20.85
N LEU A 211 -5.77 -3.34 -20.05
CA LEU A 211 -7.20 -3.10 -19.80
C LEU A 211 -7.57 -1.65 -20.11
N MET A 212 -8.78 -1.43 -20.64
CA MET A 212 -9.32 -0.08 -20.83
C MET A 212 -10.10 0.36 -19.58
N LEU A 213 -9.68 1.46 -18.97
CA LEU A 213 -10.38 2.04 -17.81
C LEU A 213 -11.51 2.96 -18.25
N VAL A 214 -12.76 2.51 -18.11
CA VAL A 214 -13.98 3.25 -18.43
C VAL A 214 -14.74 3.53 -17.14
N ILE A 215 -14.31 4.56 -16.44
CA ILE A 215 -15.01 5.07 -15.27
C ILE A 215 -15.78 6.31 -15.74
N ASP A 216 -17.09 6.16 -15.89
CA ASP A 216 -17.96 7.26 -16.27
C ASP A 216 -17.72 8.42 -15.32
N ASN A 217 -17.28 9.55 -15.88
CA ASN A 217 -17.56 10.82 -15.24
C ASN A 217 -19.09 10.95 -15.29
N PRO A 218 -19.79 11.14 -14.16
CA PRO A 218 -21.13 11.70 -14.27
C PRO A 218 -20.94 12.99 -15.05
N CYS A 219 -21.39 13.00 -16.30
CA CYS A 219 -21.45 14.18 -17.11
C CYS A 219 -22.11 15.22 -16.22
N CYS A 220 -21.40 16.32 -15.93
CA CYS A 220 -22.02 17.46 -15.26
C CYS A 220 -23.31 17.80 -16.03
N PRO A 221 -24.44 18.00 -15.34
CA PRO A 221 -25.48 18.86 -15.90
C PRO A 221 -24.94 20.29 -16.06
#